data_AF-A0A8G1J4A0-F1
#
_entry.id   AF-A0A8G1J4A0-F1
#
_cell.length_a   1.000
_cell.length_b   1.000
_cell.length_c   1.000
_cell.angle_alpha   90.00
_cell.angle_beta   90.00
_cell.angle_gamma   90.00
#
_symmetry.space_group_name_H-M   'P 1'
#
loop_
_entity.id
_entity.type
_entity.pdbx_description
1 polymer ?
#
loop_
_entity_poly.entity_id
_entity_poly.type
_entity_poly.pdbx_seq_one_letter_code
_entity_poly.pdbx_strand_id
1 'polypeptide(L)'
;MPDLELDLETFRQTADQLDAAKDEVQGLLDQFTGALEQFADAFGGDEIGMLVGLAHQACADGLTECFSTNIEELADYAQNLREMADDHEAADAEIAQAFDGIGGEIGT
;
A
#
# COMPACT_ATOMS: atom_id res chain seq x y z
N MET A 1 -11.19 -26.30 -14.51
CA MET A 1 -11.23 -25.31 -13.42
C MET A 1 -12.57 -24.63 -13.53
N PRO A 2 -13.29 -24.36 -12.43
CA PRO A 2 -14.49 -23.52 -12.52
C PRO A 2 -14.10 -22.18 -13.17
N ASP A 3 -14.96 -21.63 -14.02
CA ASP A 3 -14.80 -20.27 -14.54
C ASP A 3 -14.68 -19.33 -13.34
N LEU A 4 -13.50 -18.74 -13.18
CA LEU A 4 -13.20 -17.80 -12.12
C LEU A 4 -13.62 -16.44 -12.67
N GLU A 5 -14.88 -16.08 -12.45
CA GLU A 5 -15.40 -14.76 -12.82
C GLU A 5 -14.76 -13.73 -11.88
N LEU A 6 -13.78 -12.99 -12.40
CA LEU A 6 -13.06 -11.97 -11.65
C LEU A 6 -13.76 -10.63 -11.78
N ASP A 7 -14.09 -10.03 -10.64
CA ASP A 7 -14.60 -8.67 -10.60
C ASP A 7 -13.43 -7.68 -10.55
N LEU A 8 -12.97 -7.29 -11.74
CA LEU A 8 -11.84 -6.38 -11.93
C LEU A 8 -12.15 -4.96 -11.42
N GLU A 9 -13.42 -4.55 -11.41
CA GLU A 9 -13.84 -3.27 -10.85
C GLU A 9 -13.68 -3.28 -9.32
N THR A 10 -14.05 -4.37 -8.66
CA THR A 10 -13.79 -4.56 -7.23
C THR A 10 -12.29 -4.52 -6.90
N PHE A 11 -11.42 -5.05 -7.76
CA PHE A 11 -9.96 -4.96 -7.54
C PHE A 11 -9.46 -3.52 -7.59
N ARG A 12 -9.89 -2.76 -8.60
CA ARG A 12 -9.56 -1.33 -8.74
C ARG A 12 -10.09 -0.51 -7.57
N GLN A 13 -11.33 -0.76 -7.15
CA GLN A 13 -11.92 -0.11 -5.98
C GLN A 13 -11.17 -0.45 -4.69
N THR A 14 -10.75 -1.71 -4.52
CA THR A 14 -9.98 -2.15 -3.34
C THR A 14 -8.61 -1.48 -3.33
N ALA A 15 -7.95 -1.34 -4.48
CA ALA A 15 -6.70 -0.59 -4.59
C ALA A 15 -6.86 0.87 -4.16
N ASP A 16 -7.94 1.54 -4.56
CA ASP A 16 -8.22 2.92 -4.15
C ASP A 16 -8.48 3.02 -2.63
N GLN A 17 -9.13 2.01 -2.04
CA GLN A 17 -9.32 1.95 -0.58
C GLN A 17 -8.01 1.75 0.17
N LEU A 18 -7.09 0.94 -0.36
CA LEU A 18 -5.76 0.75 0.22
C LEU A 18 -4.94 2.05 0.15
N ASP A 19 -5.01 2.79 -0.95
CA ASP A 19 -4.36 4.10 -1.05
C ASP A 19 -4.94 5.12 -0.05
N ALA A 20 -6.26 5.16 0.11
CA ALA A 20 -6.88 6.03 1.11
C ALA A 20 -6.46 5.66 2.55
N ALA A 21 -6.41 4.36 2.86
CA ALA A 21 -5.96 3.87 4.16
C ALA A 21 -4.47 4.20 4.41
N LYS A 22 -3.62 4.03 3.40
CA LYS A 22 -2.21 4.40 3.44
C LYS A 22 -2.05 5.89 3.77
N ASP A 23 -2.78 6.76 3.07
CA ASP A 23 -2.72 8.22 3.29
C ASP A 23 -3.21 8.60 4.70
N GLU A 24 -4.25 7.92 5.22
CA GLU A 24 -4.72 8.11 6.60
C GLU A 24 -3.65 7.72 7.62
N VAL A 25 -3.01 6.55 7.46
CA VAL A 25 -1.96 6.07 8.37
C VAL A 25 -0.74 6.98 8.32
N GLN A 26 -0.32 7.44 7.14
CA GLN A 26 0.77 8.40 6.99
C GLN A 26 0.44 9.71 7.74
N GLY A 27 -0.77 10.24 7.57
CA GLY A 27 -1.19 11.45 8.27
C GLY A 27 -1.21 11.30 9.80
N LEU A 28 -1.55 10.12 10.31
CA LEU A 28 -1.49 9.82 11.75
C LEU A 28 -0.05 9.69 12.25
N LEU A 29 0.83 9.06 11.46
CA LEU A 29 2.26 8.94 11.78
C LEU A 29 2.92 10.32 11.84
N ASP A 30 2.64 11.20 10.87
CA ASP A 30 3.18 12.57 10.83
C ASP A 30 2.72 13.40 12.04
N GLN A 31 1.45 13.25 12.45
CA GLN A 31 0.94 13.89 13.66
C GLN A 31 1.64 13.35 14.92
N PHE A 32 1.86 12.05 14.98
CA PHE A 32 2.51 11.40 16.11
C PHE A 32 3.98 11.82 16.22
N THR A 33 4.75 11.79 15.14
CA THR A 33 6.15 12.19 15.13
C THR A 33 6.30 13.68 15.43
N GLY A 34 5.45 14.54 14.87
CA GLY A 34 5.43 15.97 15.21
C GLY A 34 5.08 16.25 16.68
N ALA A 35 4.27 15.41 17.33
CA ALA A 35 4.03 15.50 18.77
C ALA A 35 5.24 15.02 19.58
N LEU A 36 5.94 13.97 19.14
CA LEU A 36 7.13 13.45 19.82
C LEU A 36 8.29 14.46 19.83
N GLU A 37 8.46 15.23 18.76
CA GLU A 37 9.50 16.28 18.69
C GLU A 37 9.41 17.29 19.83
N GLN A 38 8.20 17.55 20.35
CA GLN A 38 7.99 18.47 21.48
C GLN A 38 8.59 17.95 22.80
N PHE A 39 8.84 16.64 22.89
CA PHE A 39 9.40 16.00 24.07
C PHE A 39 10.92 15.80 23.97
N ALA A 40 11.54 16.02 22.81
CA ALA A 40 12.96 15.77 22.60
C ALA A 40 13.85 16.57 23.58
N ASP A 41 13.48 17.81 23.89
CA ASP A 41 14.20 18.69 24.81
C ASP A 41 13.74 18.57 26.28
N ALA A 42 12.73 17.74 26.57
CA ALA A 42 12.10 17.67 27.89
C ALA A 42 12.93 16.91 28.93
N PHE A 43 13.90 16.09 28.50
CA PHE A 43 14.57 15.15 29.38
C PHE A 43 15.74 15.73 30.17
N GLY A 44 16.16 16.97 29.90
CA GLY A 44 17.27 17.63 30.60
C GLY A 44 18.65 17.11 30.17
N GLY A 45 19.70 17.84 30.54
CA GLY A 45 21.09 17.60 30.07
C GLY A 45 21.99 16.83 31.03
N ASP A 46 21.45 16.28 32.12
CA ASP A 46 22.23 15.43 33.02
C ASP A 46 22.32 13.99 32.46
N GLU A 47 23.11 13.13 33.12
CA GLU A 47 23.36 11.77 32.64
C GLU A 47 22.08 10.93 32.52
N ILE A 48 21.12 11.12 33.44
CA ILE A 48 19.83 10.43 33.40
C ILE A 48 19.00 10.98 32.24
N GLY A 49 18.94 12.29 32.06
CA GLY A 49 18.24 12.95 30.97
C GLY A 49 18.73 12.53 29.59
N MET A 50 20.05 12.41 29.42
CA MET A 50 20.64 11.90 28.17
C MET A 50 20.25 10.43 27.91
N LEU A 51 20.27 9.56 28.92
CA LEU A 51 19.86 8.15 28.78
C LEU A 51 18.38 8.02 28.42
N VAL A 52 17.52 8.85 29.01
CA VAL A 52 16.09 8.89 28.68
C VAL A 52 15.88 9.42 27.26
N GLY A 53 16.60 10.46 26.85
CA GLY A 53 16.56 10.97 25.47
C GLY A 53 16.97 9.91 24.45
N LEU A 54 18.00 9.12 24.74
CA LEU A 54 18.42 8.01 23.89
C LEU A 54 17.35 6.91 23.79
N ALA A 55 16.75 6.52 24.92
CA ALA A 55 15.69 5.52 24.94
C ALA A 55 14.44 6.01 24.19
N HIS A 56 14.07 7.29 24.36
CA HIS A 56 13.00 7.93 23.61
C HIS A 56 13.26 7.87 22.10
N GLN A 57 14.45 8.26 21.65
CA GLN A 57 14.81 8.21 20.23
C GLN A 57 14.74 6.78 19.67
N ALA A 58 15.29 5.80 20.38
CA ALA A 58 15.25 4.40 19.93
C ALA A 58 13.82 3.86 19.77
N CYS A 59 12.91 4.23 20.68
CA CYS A 59 11.49 3.88 20.56
C CYS A 59 10.81 4.62 19.40
N ALA A 60 11.11 5.91 19.21
CA ALA A 60 10.56 6.71 18.11
C ALA A 60 11.00 6.17 16.74
N ASP A 61 12.29 5.83 16.60
CA ASP A 61 12.85 5.27 15.37
C ASP A 61 12.21 3.92 15.05
N GLY A 62 12.17 2.99 16.02
CA GLY A 62 11.60 1.66 15.80
C GLY A 62 10.09 1.68 15.48
N LEU A 63 9.35 2.62 16.06
CA LEU A 63 7.94 2.82 15.70
C LEU A 63 7.80 3.40 14.30
N THR A 64 8.59 4.42 13.97
CA THR A 64 8.54 5.09 12.66
C THR A 64 8.90 4.12 11.54
N GLU A 65 9.95 3.31 11.72
CA GLU A 65 10.33 2.26 10.77
C GLU A 65 9.20 1.26 10.55
N CYS A 66 8.56 0.77 11.62
CA CYS A 66 7.47 -0.20 11.51
C CYS A 66 6.28 0.35 10.71
N PHE A 67 5.85 1.59 10.97
CA PHE A 67 4.75 2.18 10.22
C PHE A 67 5.13 2.52 8.79
N SER A 68 6.33 3.05 8.54
CA SER A 68 6.79 3.36 7.19
C SER A 68 6.84 2.11 6.30
N THR A 69 7.35 0.98 6.81
CA THR A 69 7.32 -0.28 6.05
C THR A 69 5.89 -0.73 5.74
N ASN A 70 4.98 -0.65 6.71
CA ASN A 70 3.58 -1.04 6.46
C ASN A 70 2.89 -0.11 5.44
N ILE A 71 3.21 1.18 5.45
CA ILE A 71 2.70 2.17 4.48
C ILE A 71 3.19 1.83 3.06
N GLU A 72 4.47 1.47 2.91
CA GLU A 72 5.04 1.02 1.64
C GLU A 72 4.34 -0.27 1.15
N GLU A 73 4.15 -1.26 2.03
CA GLU A 73 3.45 -2.51 1.68
C GLU A 73 1.99 -2.28 1.23
N LEU A 74 1.27 -1.35 1.86
CA LEU A 74 -0.08 -0.98 1.42
C LEU A 74 -0.10 -0.41 0.00
N ALA A 75 0.90 0.41 -0.35
CA ALA A 75 1.05 0.94 -1.69
C ALA A 75 1.33 -0.17 -2.71
N ASP A 76 2.23 -1.10 -2.37
CA ASP A 76 2.55 -2.25 -3.22
C ASP A 76 1.32 -3.13 -3.45
N TYR A 77 0.52 -3.40 -2.41
CA TYR A 77 -0.72 -4.16 -2.56
C TYR A 77 -1.74 -3.46 -3.46
N ALA A 78 -1.89 -2.14 -3.33
CA ALA A 78 -2.76 -1.36 -4.22
C ALA A 78 -2.30 -1.44 -5.67
N GLN A 79 -0.98 -1.34 -5.92
CA GLN A 79 -0.42 -1.48 -7.26
C GLN A 79 -0.67 -2.89 -7.83
N ASN A 80 -0.38 -3.94 -7.06
CA ASN A 80 -0.55 -5.32 -7.51
C ASN A 80 -2.01 -5.64 -7.89
N LEU A 81 -3.00 -5.07 -7.18
CA LEU A 81 -4.42 -5.24 -7.53
C LEU A 81 -4.77 -4.58 -8.86
N ARG A 82 -4.19 -3.41 -9.15
CA ARG A 82 -4.40 -2.72 -10.43
C ARG A 82 -3.75 -3.49 -11.57
N GLU A 83 -2.51 -3.93 -11.38
CA GLU A 83 -1.79 -4.76 -12.37
C GLU A 83 -2.56 -6.05 -12.65
N MET A 84 -3.06 -6.73 -11.62
CA MET A 84 -3.87 -7.93 -11.80
C MET A 84 -5.16 -7.66 -12.57
N ALA A 85 -5.82 -6.52 -12.32
CA ALA A 85 -7.01 -6.12 -13.09
C ALA A 85 -6.68 -5.87 -14.57
N ASP A 86 -5.59 -5.15 -14.84
CA ASP A 86 -5.17 -4.80 -16.21
C ASP A 86 -4.70 -6.04 -17.00
N ASP A 87 -3.94 -6.93 -16.37
CA ASP A 87 -3.47 -8.18 -16.99
C ASP A 87 -4.64 -9.10 -17.36
N HIS A 88 -5.64 -9.21 -16.49
CA HIS A 88 -6.83 -10.03 -16.77
C HIS A 88 -7.68 -9.43 -17.90
N GLU A 89 -7.90 -8.11 -17.90
CA GLU A 89 -8.64 -7.43 -18.98
C GLU A 89 -7.93 -7.57 -20.33
N ALA A 90 -6.60 -7.47 -20.35
CA ALA A 90 -5.80 -7.67 -21.56
C ALA A 90 -5.89 -9.12 -22.07
N ALA A 91 -5.76 -10.10 -21.18
CA ALA A 91 -5.85 -11.52 -21.54
C ALA A 91 -7.22 -11.88 -22.13
N ASP A 92 -8.31 -11.38 -21.53
CA ASP A 92 -9.66 -11.61 -22.01
C ASP A 92 -9.89 -10.97 -23.39
N ALA A 93 -9.35 -9.77 -23.62
CA ALA A 93 -9.41 -9.10 -24.91
C ALA A 93 -8.62 -9.83 -26.01
N GLU A 94 -7.43 -10.35 -25.70
CA GLU A 94 -6.63 -11.16 -26.63
C GLU A 94 -7.35 -12.46 -27.01
N ILE A 95 -7.95 -13.14 -26.03
CA ILE A 95 -8.73 -14.35 -26.26
C ILE A 95 -9.95 -14.05 -27.14
N ALA A 96 -10.70 -12.99 -26.83
CA ALA A 96 -11.86 -12.58 -27.63
C ALA A 96 -11.46 -12.29 -29.09
N GLN A 97 -10.37 -11.57 -29.30
CA GLN A 97 -9.85 -11.27 -30.64
C GLN A 97 -9.43 -12.54 -31.41
N ALA A 98 -8.81 -13.51 -30.72
CA ALA A 98 -8.45 -14.78 -31.34
C ALA A 98 -9.70 -15.57 -31.78
N PHE A 99 -10.76 -15.59 -30.96
CA PHE A 99 -12.01 -16.23 -31.32
C PHE A 99 -12.74 -15.53 -32.48
N ASP A 100 -12.76 -14.20 -32.51
CA ASP A 100 -13.32 -13.44 -33.64
C ASP A 100 -12.59 -13.74 -34.95
N GLY A 101 -11.26 -13.87 -34.91
CA GLY A 101 -10.46 -14.27 -36.07
C GLY A 101 -10.84 -15.65 -36.59
N ILE A 102 -10.93 -16.65 -35.70
CA ILE A 102 -11.33 -18.02 -36.06
C ILE A 102 -12.77 -18.07 -36.60
N GLY A 103 -13.70 -17.35 -35.96
CA GLY A 103 -15.10 -17.25 -36.41
C GLY A 103 -15.24 -16.61 -37.79
N GLY A 104 -14.40 -15.62 -38.10
CA GLY A 104 -14.29 -15.01 -39.41
C GLY A 104 -13.74 -15.95 -40.49
N GLU A 105 -12.76 -16.79 -40.16
CA GLU A 105 -12.16 -17.77 -41.09
C GLU A 105 -13.07 -18.96 -41.40
N ILE A 106 -13.93 -19.38 -40.46
CA ILE A 106 -14.85 -20.52 -40.64
C ILE A 106 -16.20 -20.09 -41.25
N GLY A 107 -16.55 -18.80 -41.16
CA GLY A 107 -17.79 -18.22 -41.66
C GLY A 107 -17.84 -17.89 -43.15
N THR A 108 -16.76 -18.14 -43.91
CA THR A 108 -16.66 -17.98 -45.37
C THR A 108 -16.41 -19.31 -46.07
#